data_AF-A0A936STA2-F1
#
_entry.id   AF-A0A936STA2-F1
#
_cell.length_a   1.000
_cell.length_b   1.000
_cell.length_c   1.000
_cell.angle_alpha   90.00
_cell.angle_beta   90.00
_cell.angle_gamma   90.00
#
_symmetry.space_group_name_H-M   'P 1'
#
loop_
_entity.id
_entity.type
_entity.pdbx_description
1 polymer ?
#
loop_
_entity_poly.entity_id
_entity_poly.type
_entity_poly.pdbx_seq_one_letter_code
_entity_poly.pdbx_strand_id
1 'polypeptide(L)' 'MVVVLMLALLFPPWETPPSQTPEFLGMHFILSPPAPDAVMSRMLLTIELVTIAIAGMYGAFLFRKKP' A
#
# COMPACT_ATOMS: atom_id res chain seq x y z
N MET A 1 -9.86 -6.60 -8.30
CA MET A 1 -9.79 -5.29 -7.60
C MET A 1 -9.89 -5.46 -6.09
N VAL A 2 -10.99 -6.02 -5.56
CA VAL A 2 -11.20 -6.18 -4.10
C VAL A 2 -10.06 -6.93 -3.40
N VAL A 3 -9.61 -8.06 -3.94
CA VAL A 3 -8.49 -8.84 -3.35
C VAL A 3 -7.21 -8.01 -3.23
N VAL A 4 -6.89 -7.20 -4.24
CA VAL A 4 -5.68 -6.37 -4.25
C VAL A 4 -5.81 -5.22 -3.25
N LEU A 5 -7.01 -4.64 -3.10
CA LEU A 5 -7.28 -3.63 -2.06
C LEU A 5 -7.13 -4.19 -0.65
N MET A 6 -7.42 -5.48 -0.41
CA MET A 6 -7.15 -6.10 0.89
C MET A 6 -5.66 -6.13 1.22
N LEU A 7 -4.76 -6.21 0.23
CA LEU A 7 -3.33 -6.16 0.48
C LEU A 7 -2.90 -4.81 1.07
N ALA A 8 -3.48 -3.69 0.63
CA ALA A 8 -3.18 -2.37 1.20
C ALA A 8 -3.58 -2.24 2.68
N LEU A 9 -4.57 -3.03 3.14
CA LEU A 9 -4.95 -3.09 4.55
C LEU A 9 -4.02 -4.00 5.36
N LEU A 10 -3.55 -5.10 4.75
CA LEU A 10 -2.66 -6.06 5.40
C LEU A 10 -1.20 -5.57 5.46
N PHE A 11 -0.80 -4.76 4.50
CA PHE A 11 0.56 -4.25 4.34
C PHE A 11 0.56 -2.72 4.29
N PRO A 12 0.15 -2.06 5.39
CA PRO A 12 0.09 -0.61 5.41
C PRO A 12 1.49 0.02 5.25
N PRO A 13 1.62 1.13 4.49
CA PRO A 13 2.92 1.74 4.22
C PRO A 13 3.36 2.59 5.41
N TRP A 14 3.99 1.93 6.38
CA TRP A 14 4.56 2.60 7.55
C TRP A 14 5.76 3.47 7.18
N GLU A 15 5.80 4.64 7.82
CA GLU A 15 6.90 5.60 7.77
C GLU A 15 7.39 5.86 9.19
N THR A 16 8.68 6.21 9.29
CA THR A 16 9.31 6.56 10.55
C THR A 16 8.58 7.73 11.22
N PRO A 17 8.71 7.86 12.56
CA PRO A 17 8.07 8.94 13.27
C PRO A 17 8.49 10.31 12.74
N PRO A 18 7.64 11.36 12.83
CA PRO A 18 7.97 12.69 12.32
C PRO A 18 9.22 13.33 12.92
N SER A 19 9.70 12.83 14.07
CA SER A 19 10.93 13.28 14.73
C SER A 19 12.20 12.69 14.12
N GLN A 20 12.09 11.73 13.22
CA GLN A 20 13.21 11.06 12.56
C GLN A 20 13.23 11.39 11.07
N THR A 21 14.33 11.06 10.41
CA THR A 21 14.41 11.18 8.96
C THR A 21 13.34 10.29 8.31
N PRO A 22 12.54 10.81 7.35
CA PRO A 22 11.54 10.03 6.63
C PRO A 22 12.16 8.82 5.94
N GLU A 23 11.83 7.64 6.45
CA GLU A 23 12.26 6.38 5.86
C GLU A 23 11.06 5.45 5.72
N PHE A 24 10.97 4.83 4.56
CA PHE A 24 9.98 3.78 4.33
C PHE A 24 10.42 2.52 5.06
N LEU A 25 9.65 2.09 6.05
CA LEU A 25 9.97 0.90 6.87
C LEU A 25 9.77 -0.41 6.11
N GLY A 26 9.17 -0.39 4.92
CA GLY A 26 8.98 -1.59 4.09
C GLY A 26 8.19 -2.67 4.82
N MET A 27 8.66 -3.92 4.73
CA MET A 27 8.05 -5.07 5.39
C MET A 27 8.60 -5.33 6.80
N HIS A 28 9.42 -4.43 7.35
CA HIS A 28 10.03 -4.62 8.67
C HIS A 28 8.98 -4.82 9.78
N PHE A 29 7.77 -4.26 9.59
CA PHE A 29 6.64 -4.41 10.51
C PHE A 29 6.15 -5.86 10.68
N ILE A 30 6.48 -6.78 9.77
CA ILE A 30 6.05 -8.18 9.84
C ILE A 30 6.78 -8.93 10.96
N LEU A 31 8.06 -8.65 11.14
CA LEU A 31 8.94 -9.34 12.11
C LEU A 31 9.21 -8.50 13.35
N SER A 32 9.02 -7.19 13.27
CA SER A 32 9.18 -6.26 14.38
C SER A 32 7.94 -5.39 14.50
N PRO A 33 7.36 -5.20 15.69
CA PRO A 33 6.24 -4.28 15.85
C PRO A 33 6.62 -2.87 15.38
N PRO A 34 5.69 -2.11 14.74
CA PRO A 34 5.94 -0.73 14.36
C PRO A 34 6.37 0.10 15.57
N ALA A 35 7.20 1.12 15.35
CA ALA A 35 7.50 2.09 16.40
C ALA A 35 6.19 2.69 16.94
N PRO A 36 6.07 2.99 18.25
CA PRO A 36 4.83 3.45 18.87
C PRO A 36 4.22 4.71 18.22
N ASP A 37 5.09 5.49 17.58
CA ASP A 37 4.86 6.77 16.91
C ASP A 37 5.03 6.67 15.38
N ALA A 38 5.15 5.46 14.83
CA ALA A 38 5.14 5.24 13.38
C ALA A 38 3.80 5.68 12.79
N VAL A 39 3.86 6.33 11.64
CA VAL A 39 2.68 6.87 10.96
C VAL A 39 2.48 6.16 9.63
N MET A 40 1.22 6.06 9.18
CA MET A 40 0.94 5.65 7.80
C MET A 40 1.28 6.79 6.85
N SER A 41 2.18 6.54 5.91
CA SER A 41 2.54 7.54 4.92
C SER A 41 1.39 7.79 3.95
N ARG A 42 0.83 9.01 3.97
CA ARG A 42 -0.24 9.39 3.06
C ARG A 42 0.21 9.36 1.60
N MET A 43 1.46 9.76 1.34
CA MET A 43 2.02 9.76 -0.01
C MET A 43 2.13 8.33 -0.56
N LEU A 44 2.73 7.42 0.21
CA LEU A 44 2.92 6.02 -0.22
C LEU A 44 1.59 5.30 -0.35
N LEU A 45 0.63 5.53 0.57
CA LEU A 45 -0.73 5.00 0.45
C LEU A 45 -1.42 5.49 -0.83
N THR A 46 -1.22 6.76 -1.20
CA THR A 46 -1.77 7.31 -2.44
C THR A 46 -1.17 6.63 -3.67
N ILE A 47 0.16 6.48 -3.70
CA ILE A 47 0.86 5.78 -4.78
C ILE A 47 0.35 4.36 -4.90
N GLU A 48 0.25 3.63 -3.78
CA GLU A 48 -0.25 2.26 -3.74
C GLU A 48 -1.67 2.16 -4.29
N LEU A 49 -2.61 2.96 -3.80
CA LEU A 49 -4.01 2.93 -4.25
C LEU A 49 -4.15 3.27 -5.74
N VAL A 50 -3.37 4.24 -6.23
CA VAL A 50 -3.34 4.60 -7.66
C VAL A 50 -2.80 3.42 -8.49
N THR A 51 -1.72 2.78 -8.07
CA THR A 51 -1.17 1.59 -8.74
C THR A 51 -2.18 0.45 -8.77
N ILE A 52 -2.89 0.18 -7.66
CA ILE A 52 -3.93 -0.84 -7.59
C ILE A 52 -5.09 -0.51 -8.54
N ALA A 53 -5.51 0.76 -8.59
CA ALA A 53 -6.57 1.20 -9.50
C ALA A 53 -6.16 0.98 -10.97
N ILE A 54 -4.95 1.39 -11.35
CA ILE A 54 -4.40 1.18 -12.69
C ILE A 54 -4.34 -0.31 -13.05
N ALA A 55 -3.78 -1.14 -12.16
CA ALA A 55 -3.73 -2.59 -12.36
C ALA A 55 -5.14 -3.20 -12.46
N GLY A 56 -6.09 -2.70 -11.68
CA GLY A 56 -7.49 -3.09 -11.73
C GLY A 56 -8.15 -2.77 -13.08
N MET A 57 -7.89 -1.59 -13.65
CA MET A 57 -8.38 -1.19 -14.97
C MET A 57 -7.83 -2.10 -16.07
N TYR A 58 -6.51 -2.33 -16.08
CA TYR A 58 -5.88 -3.25 -17.04
C TYR A 58 -6.38 -4.68 -16.87
N GLY A 59 -6.51 -5.16 -15.63
CA GLY A 59 -7.08 -6.48 -15.34
C GLY A 59 -8.51 -6.62 -15.85
N ALA A 60 -9.37 -5.63 -15.61
CA ALA A 60 -10.75 -5.63 -16.10
C ALA A 60 -10.81 -5.71 -17.63
N PHE A 61 -9.89 -5.05 -18.35
CA PHE A 61 -9.78 -5.17 -19.79
C PHE A 61 -9.43 -6.61 -20.23
N LEU A 62 -8.53 -7.30 -19.54
CA LEU A 62 -8.17 -8.69 -19.86
C LEU A 62 -9.32 -9.67 -19.65
N PHE A 63 -10.18 -9.43 -18.65
CA PHE A 63 -11.33 -10.27 -18.33
C PHE A 63 -12.65 -9.80 -18.95
N ARG A 64 -12.63 -8.77 -19.81
CA ARG A 64 -13.85 -8.30 -20.47
C ARG A 64 -14.42 -9.39 -21.37
N LYS A 65 -15.74 -9.56 -21.37
CA LYS A 65 -16.39 -10.42 -22.36
C LYS A 65 -16.11 -9.86 -23.75
N LYS A 66 -15.65 -10.72 -24.65
CA LYS A 66 -15.55 -10.40 -26.07
C LYS A 66 -16.95 -10.39 -26.67
N PRO A 67 -17.23 -9.55 -27.69
CA PRO A 67 -18.48 -9.60 -28.43
C PRO A 67 -18.71 -10.98 -29.05
#